data_AF-A0A7L4TLV2-F1
#
_entry.id   AF-A0A7L4TLV2-F1
#
_cell.length_a   1.000
_cell.length_b   1.000
_cell.length_c   1.000
_cell.angle_alpha   90.00
_cell.angle_beta   90.00
_cell.angle_gamma   90.00
#
_symmetry.space_group_name_H-M   'P 1'
#
loop_
_entity.id
_entity.type
_entity.pdbx_description
1 polymer ?
#
loop_
_entity_poly.entity_id
_entity_poly.type
_entity_poly.pdbx_seq_one_letter_code
_entity_poly.pdbx_strand_id
1 'polypeptide(L)'
;MGWLDNIFGGLSMPDYDKMLQERLQKEQKEKDEIFDMSQNVTQINERLSEDSISYKISEDSKENKKEEEEREEEEKAADELKLVIDGAKLQCSMCTNPTGDLKVNFKTPTIQGKKTATVKEKSMTSIMFKGNCTKSPQSASPCAAVMQLGEWKDVGTVKVQDQFPLLLKSTIKCNFGGCDIKITDCGQINEPSDIDATPKEAKKEKQILDVKWMCGEMEQEIKNAGVGDKVSLWVKTKNYEEGETVSVKVKEKEGQDIKTGEKEVTFEGTVAKDGTAELKEKVEIENVEEEPKEVEAT
;
A
#
# COMPACT_ATOMS: atom_id res chain seq x y z
N MET A 1 20.64 -7.23 103.76
CA MET A 1 20.08 -6.21 102.82
C MET A 1 21.27 -5.65 102.05
N GLY A 2 21.38 -5.60 100.72
CA GLY A 2 20.79 -6.30 99.56
C GLY A 2 21.97 -6.71 98.66
N TRP A 3 21.93 -7.68 97.74
CA TRP A 3 21.04 -7.88 96.58
C TRP A 3 20.88 -6.61 95.73
N LEU A 4 21.27 -6.74 94.45
CA LEU A 4 21.47 -5.73 93.38
C LEU A 4 22.91 -5.14 93.42
N ASP A 5 23.84 -5.47 92.53
CA ASP A 5 23.68 -5.43 91.07
C ASP A 5 24.30 -6.61 90.31
N ASN A 6 23.45 -7.08 89.42
CA ASN A 6 23.61 -8.12 88.43
C ASN A 6 23.98 -7.46 87.09
N ILE A 7 24.74 -8.19 86.27
CA ILE A 7 24.42 -8.36 84.83
C ILE A 7 24.37 -7.06 84.02
N PHE A 8 25.52 -6.56 83.59
CA PHE A 8 25.62 -5.91 82.29
C PHE A 8 26.85 -6.46 81.57
N GLY A 9 26.70 -7.68 81.06
CA GLY A 9 27.50 -8.12 79.92
C GLY A 9 27.25 -7.15 78.77
N GLY A 10 28.33 -6.65 78.17
CA GLY A 10 28.33 -5.61 77.16
C GLY A 10 27.36 -5.90 76.02
N LEU A 11 26.25 -5.16 76.01
CA LEU A 11 25.45 -4.92 74.81
C LEU A 11 26.09 -3.74 74.10
N SER A 12 26.89 -4.01 73.06
CA SER A 12 27.28 -2.98 72.11
C SER A 12 26.00 -2.39 71.52
N MET A 13 25.76 -1.09 71.71
CA MET A 13 24.66 -0.40 71.05
C MET A 13 24.78 -0.59 69.53
N PRO A 14 23.67 -0.84 68.82
CA PRO A 14 23.69 -0.90 67.37
C PRO A 14 24.07 0.48 66.82
N ASP A 15 25.00 0.50 65.86
CA ASP A 15 25.52 1.71 65.25
C ASP A 15 24.46 2.35 64.35
N TYR A 16 23.75 3.33 64.89
CA TYR A 16 22.61 3.99 64.23
C TYR A 16 23.02 4.76 62.98
N ASP A 17 24.24 5.30 62.92
CA ASP A 17 24.76 5.97 61.71
C ASP A 17 24.98 4.95 60.60
N LYS A 18 25.51 3.77 60.93
CA LYS A 18 25.66 2.67 59.97
C LYS A 18 24.31 2.19 59.45
N MET A 19 23.32 1.98 60.33
CA MET A 19 21.97 1.57 59.90
C MET A 19 21.25 2.65 59.07
N LEU A 20 21.50 3.94 59.35
CA LEU A 20 20.92 5.04 58.58
C LEU A 20 21.57 5.14 57.19
N GLN A 21 22.89 4.96 57.10
CA GLN A 21 23.58 4.88 55.82
C GLN A 21 23.16 3.65 55.01
N GLU A 22 23.02 2.48 55.65
CA GLU A 22 22.51 1.27 55.01
C GLU A 22 21.06 1.47 54.52
N ARG A 23 20.22 2.17 55.26
CA ARG A 23 18.84 2.48 54.84
C ARG A 23 18.80 3.49 53.70
N LEU A 24 19.64 4.52 53.73
CA LEU A 24 19.75 5.52 52.66
C LEU A 24 20.36 4.91 51.39
N GLN A 25 21.36 4.04 51.52
CA GLN A 25 21.93 3.28 50.41
C GLN A 25 20.94 2.27 49.84
N LYS A 26 20.12 1.65 50.68
CA LYS A 26 19.05 0.75 50.24
C LYS A 26 17.92 1.52 49.55
N GLU A 27 17.50 2.67 50.08
CA GLU A 27 16.54 3.56 49.44
C GLU A 27 17.09 4.22 48.15
N GLN A 28 18.41 4.39 48.03
CA GLN A 28 19.07 4.83 46.80
C GLN A 28 19.20 3.68 45.79
N LYS A 29 19.60 2.46 46.20
CA LYS A 29 19.55 1.26 45.35
C LYS A 29 18.14 0.99 44.83
N GLU A 30 17.13 1.06 45.70
CA GLU A 30 15.71 0.90 45.32
C GLU A 30 15.21 2.00 44.37
N LYS A 31 15.88 3.17 44.33
CA LYS A 31 15.57 4.27 43.39
C LYS A 31 16.39 4.23 42.10
N ASP A 32 17.59 3.66 42.15
CA ASP A 32 18.52 3.56 41.02
C ASP A 32 18.30 2.25 40.21
N GLU A 33 17.58 1.27 40.76
CA GLU A 33 17.14 0.02 40.10
C GLU A 33 15.80 0.18 39.33
N ILE A 34 15.64 1.25 38.55
CA ILE A 34 14.46 1.45 37.68
C ILE A 34 14.91 1.30 36.22
N PHE A 35 14.65 0.15 35.62
CA PHE A 35 14.89 -0.04 34.19
C PHE A 35 13.81 0.74 33.40
N ASP A 36 14.20 1.87 32.81
CA ASP A 36 13.30 2.70 31.97
C ASP A 36 13.08 2.01 30.61
N MET A 37 12.03 1.20 30.55
CA MET A 37 11.63 0.47 29.35
C MET A 37 11.05 1.39 28.26
N SER A 38 10.74 2.65 28.60
CA SER A 38 10.10 3.60 27.70
C SER A 38 11.01 4.06 26.55
N GLN A 39 12.32 4.10 26.79
CA GLN A 39 13.37 4.47 25.81
C GLN A 39 13.44 3.52 24.59
N ASN A 40 13.09 2.24 24.78
CA ASN A 40 13.10 1.24 23.72
C ASN A 40 11.80 1.22 22.90
N VAL A 41 10.67 1.61 23.50
CA VAL A 41 9.35 1.68 22.82
C VAL A 41 9.21 2.96 21.98
N THR A 42 9.74 4.08 22.46
CA THR A 42 9.73 5.35 21.72
C THR A 42 10.52 5.25 20.42
N GLN A 43 11.71 4.63 20.41
CA GLN A 43 12.51 4.48 19.19
C GLN A 43 11.90 3.51 18.15
N ILE A 44 11.10 2.53 18.58
CA ILE A 44 10.36 1.62 17.68
C ILE A 44 9.15 2.34 17.08
N ASN A 45 8.41 3.11 17.89
CA ASN A 45 7.21 3.81 17.46
C ASN A 45 7.51 5.13 16.71
N GLU A 46 8.61 5.83 16.98
CA GLU A 46 9.09 6.99 16.21
C GLU A 46 9.48 6.58 14.78
N ARG A 47 10.19 5.44 14.62
CA ARG A 47 10.47 4.86 13.28
C ARG A 47 9.21 4.41 12.52
N LEU A 48 8.08 4.22 13.21
CA LEU A 48 6.80 3.81 12.62
C LEU A 48 5.83 4.99 12.39
N SER A 49 6.02 6.12 13.08
CA SER A 49 5.07 7.26 13.10
C SER A 49 5.53 8.49 12.33
N GLU A 50 6.82 8.67 12.07
CA GLU A 50 7.34 9.88 11.41
C GLU A 50 7.01 9.98 9.90
N ASP A 51 6.54 8.91 9.25
CA ASP A 51 6.39 8.87 7.78
C ASP A 51 5.01 9.26 7.20
N SER A 52 3.96 9.38 8.01
CA SER A 52 2.60 9.64 7.49
C SER A 52 1.75 10.27 8.59
N ILE A 53 0.99 11.36 8.43
CA ILE A 53 -0.30 11.33 7.74
C ILE A 53 -0.84 12.76 7.54
N SER A 54 -0.58 13.78 8.38
CA SER A 54 -1.47 14.95 8.39
C SER A 54 -1.12 16.10 7.44
N TYR A 55 0.16 16.39 7.19
CA TYR A 55 0.56 17.53 6.33
C TYR A 55 0.63 17.19 4.83
N LYS A 56 0.85 15.92 4.47
CA LYS A 56 0.83 15.46 3.06
C LYS A 56 -0.59 15.51 2.45
N ILE A 57 -1.62 15.15 3.23
CA ILE A 57 -3.03 15.05 2.76
C ILE A 57 -3.58 16.35 2.14
N SER A 58 -3.18 17.53 2.62
CA SER A 58 -3.79 18.80 2.17
C SER A 58 -3.19 19.33 0.86
N GLU A 59 -1.90 19.11 0.61
CA GLU A 59 -1.23 19.40 -0.68
C GLU A 59 -1.54 18.31 -1.72
N ASP A 60 -1.50 17.03 -1.31
CA ASP A 60 -1.88 15.86 -2.11
C ASP A 60 -3.31 16.01 -2.68
N SER A 61 -4.26 16.59 -1.93
CA SER A 61 -5.66 16.71 -2.39
C SER A 61 -5.86 17.61 -3.62
N LYS A 62 -5.00 18.62 -3.82
CA LYS A 62 -5.07 19.53 -4.97
C LYS A 62 -4.20 19.04 -6.12
N GLU A 63 -3.04 18.47 -5.81
CA GLU A 63 -2.13 17.88 -6.78
C GLU A 63 -2.74 16.62 -7.41
N ASN A 64 -3.31 15.70 -6.62
CA ASN A 64 -4.01 14.51 -7.14
C ASN A 64 -5.17 14.86 -8.08
N LYS A 65 -5.93 15.93 -7.79
CA LYS A 65 -7.03 16.33 -8.67
C LYS A 65 -6.52 16.87 -10.02
N LYS A 66 -5.41 17.62 -9.99
CA LYS A 66 -4.77 18.11 -11.21
C LYS A 66 -4.15 16.96 -12.01
N GLU A 67 -3.51 16.01 -11.33
CA GLU A 67 -2.95 14.81 -11.95
C GLU A 67 -4.03 13.88 -12.53
N GLU A 68 -5.20 13.78 -11.89
CA GLU A 68 -6.35 13.01 -12.40
C GLU A 68 -6.94 13.67 -13.65
N GLU A 69 -7.12 15.00 -13.65
CA GLU A 69 -7.56 15.76 -14.81
C GLU A 69 -6.55 15.67 -15.98
N GLU A 70 -5.25 15.78 -15.70
CA GLU A 70 -4.18 15.60 -16.69
C GLU A 70 -4.16 14.18 -17.25
N ARG A 71 -4.29 13.16 -16.39
CA ARG A 71 -4.34 11.75 -16.83
C ARG A 71 -5.57 11.46 -17.68
N GLU A 72 -6.73 12.00 -17.32
CA GLU A 72 -7.94 11.88 -18.15
C GLU A 72 -7.76 12.54 -19.52
N GLU A 73 -7.10 13.69 -19.59
CA GLU A 73 -6.82 14.36 -20.86
C GLU A 73 -5.81 13.58 -21.70
N GLU A 74 -4.75 13.04 -21.08
CA GLU A 74 -3.78 12.16 -21.73
C GLU A 74 -4.43 10.86 -22.23
N GLU A 75 -5.31 10.24 -21.44
CA GLU A 75 -6.07 9.06 -21.85
C GLU A 75 -7.01 9.36 -23.01
N LYS A 76 -7.75 10.48 -22.98
CA LYS A 76 -8.59 10.92 -24.11
C LYS A 76 -7.75 11.17 -25.37
N ALA A 77 -6.59 11.83 -25.22
CA ALA A 77 -5.67 12.09 -26.33
C ALA A 77 -5.07 10.79 -26.89
N ALA A 78 -4.74 9.82 -26.02
CA ALA A 78 -4.27 8.50 -26.42
C ALA A 78 -5.37 7.71 -27.14
N ASP A 79 -6.61 7.79 -26.66
CA ASP A 79 -7.78 7.15 -27.24
C ASP A 79 -8.06 7.63 -28.66
N GLU A 80 -7.97 8.94 -28.89
CA GLU A 80 -8.12 9.54 -30.22
C GLU A 80 -7.09 9.02 -31.24
N LEU A 81 -5.91 8.58 -30.76
CA LEU A 81 -4.83 8.03 -31.57
C LEU A 81 -4.93 6.50 -31.76
N LYS A 82 -5.97 5.85 -31.23
CA LYS A 82 -6.19 4.41 -31.45
C LYS A 82 -6.40 4.11 -32.94
N LEU A 83 -5.68 3.10 -33.43
CA LEU A 83 -5.84 2.60 -34.78
C LEU A 83 -7.21 1.95 -34.95
N VAL A 84 -7.85 2.21 -36.08
CA VAL A 84 -9.17 1.67 -36.38
C VAL A 84 -9.01 0.34 -37.11
N ILE A 85 -9.76 -0.68 -36.67
CA ILE A 85 -9.75 -2.02 -37.27
C ILE A 85 -11.12 -2.38 -37.85
N ASP A 86 -11.17 -3.48 -38.60
CA ASP A 86 -12.40 -4.01 -39.20
C ASP A 86 -13.50 -4.24 -38.14
N GLY A 87 -14.71 -3.78 -38.44
CA GLY A 87 -15.85 -3.83 -37.52
C GLY A 87 -15.98 -2.61 -36.59
N ALA A 88 -15.15 -1.58 -36.76
CA ALA A 88 -15.29 -0.29 -36.09
C ALA A 88 -16.67 0.36 -36.32
N LYS A 89 -17.12 1.20 -35.38
CA LYS A 89 -18.43 1.87 -35.45
C LYS A 89 -18.31 3.30 -35.91
N LEU A 90 -19.26 3.70 -36.74
CA LEU A 90 -19.35 5.03 -37.35
C LEU A 90 -20.61 5.73 -36.87
N GLN A 91 -20.57 7.06 -36.85
CA GLN A 91 -21.72 7.89 -36.51
C GLN A 91 -21.99 8.96 -37.57
N CYS A 92 -23.24 9.08 -37.99
CA CYS A 92 -23.75 10.09 -38.92
C CYS A 92 -25.01 10.75 -38.36
N SER A 93 -24.98 12.06 -38.11
CA SER A 93 -26.12 12.82 -37.59
C SER A 93 -27.28 12.98 -38.57
N MET A 94 -27.02 12.84 -39.87
CA MET A 94 -28.01 13.01 -40.95
C MET A 94 -28.57 11.68 -41.47
N CYS A 95 -28.47 10.62 -40.65
CA CYS A 95 -29.02 9.30 -40.93
C CYS A 95 -30.13 8.99 -39.91
N THR A 96 -31.24 8.41 -40.35
CA THR A 96 -32.32 7.98 -39.45
C THR A 96 -31.86 6.91 -38.46
N ASN A 97 -30.87 6.10 -38.84
CA ASN A 97 -30.10 5.27 -37.93
C ASN A 97 -28.66 5.80 -37.88
N PRO A 98 -28.30 6.59 -36.86
CA PRO A 98 -27.04 7.31 -36.85
C PRO A 98 -25.82 6.40 -36.74
N THR A 99 -25.99 5.14 -36.37
CA THR A 99 -24.89 4.18 -36.20
C THR A 99 -24.63 3.38 -37.47
N GLY A 100 -23.37 3.30 -37.88
CA GLY A 100 -22.89 2.53 -39.03
C GLY A 100 -21.74 1.62 -38.66
N ASP A 101 -21.41 0.73 -39.59
CA ASP A 101 -20.31 -0.23 -39.48
C ASP A 101 -19.23 0.10 -40.52
N LEU A 102 -17.97 0.07 -40.10
CA LEU A 102 -16.81 0.18 -40.98
C LEU A 102 -16.28 -1.22 -41.32
N LYS A 103 -16.22 -1.52 -42.62
CA LYS A 103 -15.70 -2.77 -43.17
C LYS A 103 -14.44 -2.51 -43.98
N VAL A 104 -13.37 -3.21 -43.65
CA VAL A 104 -12.06 -3.06 -44.29
C VAL A 104 -11.95 -4.04 -45.46
N ASN A 105 -12.01 -3.49 -46.68
CA ASN A 105 -11.94 -4.27 -47.90
C ASN A 105 -10.50 -4.39 -48.43
N PHE A 106 -9.65 -3.40 -48.16
CA PHE A 106 -8.24 -3.41 -48.54
C PHE A 106 -7.47 -4.50 -47.77
N LYS A 107 -6.46 -5.09 -48.42
CA LYS A 107 -5.71 -6.23 -47.87
C LYS A 107 -4.60 -5.81 -46.91
N THR A 108 -4.96 -5.19 -45.79
CA THR A 108 -3.99 -4.73 -44.79
C THR A 108 -3.59 -5.84 -43.80
N PRO A 109 -2.43 -5.70 -43.13
CA PRO A 109 -2.11 -6.52 -41.97
C PRO A 109 -3.18 -6.41 -40.88
N THR A 110 -3.18 -7.39 -39.99
CA THR A 110 -4.19 -7.51 -38.93
C THR A 110 -3.66 -7.07 -37.58
N ILE A 111 -4.48 -6.37 -36.81
CA ILE A 111 -4.30 -6.07 -35.40
C ILE A 111 -5.42 -6.81 -34.65
N GLN A 112 -5.07 -7.59 -33.62
CA GLN A 112 -6.04 -8.42 -32.87
C GLN A 112 -6.90 -9.32 -33.79
N GLY A 113 -6.28 -9.90 -34.83
CA GLY A 113 -6.95 -10.78 -35.78
C GLY A 113 -7.87 -10.10 -36.81
N LYS A 114 -8.00 -8.76 -36.78
CA LYS A 114 -8.83 -7.99 -37.71
C LYS A 114 -7.99 -7.02 -38.54
N LYS A 115 -8.38 -6.77 -39.79
CA LYS A 115 -7.62 -5.91 -40.71
C LYS A 115 -7.61 -4.45 -40.25
N THR A 116 -6.50 -3.74 -40.45
CA THR A 116 -6.39 -2.31 -40.14
C THR A 116 -7.07 -1.45 -41.21
N ALA A 117 -7.94 -0.52 -40.81
CA ALA A 117 -8.61 0.40 -41.72
C ALA A 117 -7.65 1.49 -42.23
N THR A 118 -7.82 1.91 -43.48
CA THR A 118 -6.96 2.94 -44.12
C THR A 118 -7.80 3.93 -44.92
N VAL A 119 -7.16 5.00 -45.41
CA VAL A 119 -7.79 6.01 -46.28
C VAL A 119 -8.46 5.46 -47.56
N LYS A 120 -8.13 4.23 -47.97
CA LYS A 120 -8.81 3.56 -49.09
C LYS A 120 -10.26 3.17 -48.76
N GLU A 121 -10.61 3.04 -47.48
CA GLU A 121 -11.94 2.68 -47.01
C GLU A 121 -12.90 3.89 -47.05
N LYS A 122 -13.14 4.44 -48.24
CA LYS A 122 -14.06 5.57 -48.50
C LYS A 122 -15.20 5.23 -49.46
N SER A 123 -15.37 3.94 -49.77
CA SER A 123 -16.44 3.46 -50.64
C SER A 123 -17.70 3.12 -49.84
N MET A 124 -18.84 3.08 -50.54
CA MET A 124 -20.12 2.61 -49.99
C MET A 124 -20.11 1.14 -49.53
N THR A 125 -19.11 0.36 -49.95
CA THR A 125 -18.90 -1.02 -49.49
C THR A 125 -18.13 -1.11 -48.16
N SER A 126 -17.50 0.00 -47.76
CA SER A 126 -16.65 0.09 -46.58
C SER A 126 -17.36 0.83 -45.45
N ILE A 127 -18.09 1.90 -45.79
CA ILE A 127 -18.90 2.67 -44.85
C ILE A 127 -20.37 2.26 -45.00
N MET A 128 -20.86 1.46 -44.06
CA MET A 128 -22.19 0.86 -44.14
C MET A 128 -23.14 1.46 -43.11
N PHE A 129 -24.13 2.23 -43.57
CA PHE A 129 -25.24 2.70 -42.75
C PHE A 129 -26.53 1.97 -43.15
N LYS A 130 -27.28 1.51 -42.16
CA LYS A 130 -28.56 0.78 -42.37
C LYS A 130 -29.78 1.69 -42.41
N GLY A 131 -29.60 3.00 -42.16
CA GLY A 131 -30.68 3.99 -42.19
C GLY A 131 -30.78 4.75 -43.50
N ASN A 132 -31.76 5.65 -43.55
CA ASN A 132 -32.00 6.55 -44.67
C ASN A 132 -31.39 7.93 -44.40
N CYS A 133 -30.99 8.62 -45.47
CA CYS A 133 -30.46 9.96 -45.33
C CYS A 133 -31.61 10.95 -45.16
N THR A 134 -31.57 11.77 -44.10
CA THR A 134 -32.63 12.75 -43.81
C THR A 134 -32.69 13.88 -44.83
N LYS A 135 -31.57 14.12 -45.55
CA LYS A 135 -31.47 15.12 -46.61
C LYS A 135 -31.97 14.61 -47.97
N SER A 136 -32.25 13.31 -48.10
CA SER A 136 -32.97 12.79 -49.26
C SER A 136 -34.40 13.37 -49.30
N PRO A 137 -34.98 13.59 -50.49
CA PRO A 137 -36.41 13.85 -50.61
C PRO A 137 -37.22 12.85 -49.77
N GLN A 138 -38.08 13.37 -48.89
CA GLN A 138 -38.89 12.62 -47.91
C GLN A 138 -38.12 11.59 -47.06
N SER A 139 -36.79 11.72 -46.89
CA SER A 139 -35.95 10.70 -46.22
C SER A 139 -36.11 9.28 -46.79
N ALA A 140 -36.45 9.17 -48.07
CA ALA A 140 -36.81 7.91 -48.69
C ALA A 140 -35.59 7.05 -49.10
N SER A 141 -34.44 7.67 -49.35
CA SER A 141 -33.29 6.98 -49.90
C SER A 141 -32.37 6.43 -48.80
N PRO A 142 -31.92 5.16 -48.91
CA PRO A 142 -30.94 4.59 -47.99
C PRO A 142 -29.61 5.32 -48.11
N CYS A 143 -28.96 5.60 -46.97
CA CYS A 143 -27.64 6.26 -46.95
C CYS A 143 -26.64 5.55 -47.86
N ALA A 144 -26.63 4.21 -47.82
CA ALA A 144 -25.76 3.38 -48.66
C ALA A 144 -25.87 3.64 -50.18
N ALA A 145 -26.97 4.22 -50.67
CA ALA A 145 -27.17 4.50 -52.09
C ALA A 145 -26.84 5.94 -52.51
N VAL A 146 -26.92 6.90 -51.57
CA VAL A 146 -26.84 8.34 -51.87
C VAL A 146 -25.60 9.01 -51.30
N MET A 147 -24.89 8.35 -50.39
CA MET A 147 -23.70 8.91 -49.76
C MET A 147 -22.63 9.25 -50.80
N GLN A 148 -22.21 10.52 -50.78
CA GLN A 148 -21.07 11.01 -51.53
C GLN A 148 -19.97 11.34 -50.54
N LEU A 149 -18.98 10.47 -50.43
CA LEU A 149 -17.91 10.57 -49.44
C LEU A 149 -16.73 11.35 -50.00
N GLY A 150 -16.16 12.23 -49.17
CA GLY A 150 -14.93 12.97 -49.47
C GLY A 150 -13.66 12.18 -49.14
N GLU A 151 -12.61 12.91 -48.80
CA GLU A 151 -11.38 12.31 -48.26
C GLU A 151 -11.44 12.23 -46.73
N TRP A 152 -10.76 11.22 -46.18
CA TRP A 152 -10.53 11.11 -44.75
C TRP A 152 -9.61 12.23 -44.25
N LYS A 153 -9.91 12.74 -43.06
CA LYS A 153 -9.11 13.73 -42.32
C LYS A 153 -8.60 13.14 -41.02
N ASP A 154 -7.56 13.77 -40.46
CA ASP A 154 -6.98 13.40 -39.17
C ASP A 154 -6.52 11.93 -39.09
N VAL A 155 -5.85 11.50 -40.17
CA VAL A 155 -5.35 10.15 -40.36
C VAL A 155 -3.98 9.94 -39.73
N GLY A 156 -3.59 8.68 -39.53
CA GLY A 156 -2.27 8.35 -38.99
C GLY A 156 -1.13 8.71 -39.94
N THR A 157 0.05 8.96 -39.38
CA THR A 157 1.27 9.29 -40.13
C THR A 157 2.07 8.05 -40.55
N VAL A 158 1.94 6.96 -39.80
CA VAL A 158 2.54 5.65 -40.14
C VAL A 158 1.86 5.10 -41.39
N LYS A 159 2.60 4.47 -42.29
CA LYS A 159 2.02 3.83 -43.48
C LYS A 159 1.81 2.34 -43.25
N VAL A 160 0.59 1.88 -43.50
CA VAL A 160 0.22 0.47 -43.55
C VAL A 160 0.06 0.10 -45.02
N GLN A 161 1.04 -0.61 -45.59
CA GLN A 161 1.09 -0.92 -47.03
C GLN A 161 0.89 0.32 -47.92
N ASP A 162 1.73 1.33 -47.69
CA ASP A 162 1.72 2.62 -48.39
C ASP A 162 0.44 3.46 -48.24
N GLN A 163 -0.48 3.07 -47.37
CA GLN A 163 -1.70 3.82 -47.07
C GLN A 163 -1.69 4.32 -45.62
N PHE A 164 -2.20 5.53 -45.41
CA PHE A 164 -2.37 6.04 -44.06
C PHE A 164 -3.52 5.32 -43.36
N PRO A 165 -3.33 4.79 -42.13
CA PRO A 165 -4.35 4.15 -41.35
C PRO A 165 -5.31 5.18 -40.78
N LEU A 166 -6.54 4.74 -40.51
CA LEU A 166 -7.52 5.56 -39.82
C LEU A 166 -7.29 5.50 -38.31
N LEU A 167 -7.46 6.64 -37.66
CA LEU A 167 -7.42 6.81 -36.21
C LEU A 167 -8.85 7.03 -35.70
N LEU A 168 -9.08 6.86 -34.39
CA LEU A 168 -10.40 7.09 -33.81
C LEU A 168 -10.91 8.52 -34.06
N LYS A 169 -10.02 9.52 -34.01
CA LYS A 169 -10.37 10.90 -34.37
C LYS A 169 -10.60 11.15 -35.86
N SER A 170 -10.30 10.20 -36.73
CA SER A 170 -10.44 10.41 -38.18
C SER A 170 -11.90 10.64 -38.56
N THR A 171 -12.12 11.59 -39.46
CA THR A 171 -13.46 11.94 -39.94
C THR A 171 -13.52 11.92 -41.46
N ILE A 172 -14.71 11.66 -42.01
CA ILE A 172 -14.96 11.72 -43.45
C ILE A 172 -16.22 12.51 -43.74
N LYS A 173 -16.10 13.48 -44.64
CA LYS A 173 -17.21 14.34 -45.03
C LYS A 173 -18.18 13.60 -45.96
N CYS A 174 -19.46 13.61 -45.61
CA CYS A 174 -20.54 13.22 -46.51
C CYS A 174 -21.07 14.47 -47.22
N ASN A 175 -20.72 14.65 -48.50
CA ASN A 175 -21.13 15.80 -49.30
C ASN A 175 -22.63 15.83 -49.57
N PHE A 176 -23.27 14.67 -49.70
CA PHE A 176 -24.72 14.57 -49.86
C PHE A 176 -25.44 15.07 -48.59
N GLY A 177 -25.15 14.45 -47.44
CA GLY A 177 -25.72 14.81 -46.14
C GLY A 177 -25.28 16.18 -45.62
N GLY A 178 -24.11 16.66 -46.05
CA GLY A 178 -23.50 17.89 -45.57
C GLY A 178 -22.94 17.80 -44.15
N CYS A 179 -22.65 16.59 -43.66
CA CYS A 179 -22.17 16.32 -42.30
C CYS A 179 -20.87 15.51 -42.33
N ASP A 180 -20.10 15.60 -41.25
CA ASP A 180 -18.90 14.78 -41.06
C ASP A 180 -19.26 13.50 -40.29
N ILE A 181 -18.89 12.35 -40.87
CA ILE A 181 -19.03 11.04 -40.24
C ILE A 181 -17.83 10.83 -39.33
N LYS A 182 -18.11 10.47 -38.08
CA LYS A 182 -17.11 10.21 -37.03
C LYS A 182 -16.97 8.72 -36.76
N ILE A 183 -15.79 8.30 -36.32
CA ILE A 183 -15.56 6.96 -35.79
C ILE A 183 -15.78 7.05 -34.28
N THR A 184 -16.72 6.27 -33.75
CA THR A 184 -17.08 6.28 -32.32
C THR A 184 -16.46 5.12 -31.57
N ASP A 185 -16.08 4.07 -32.29
CA ASP A 185 -15.45 2.87 -31.73
C ASP A 185 -14.38 2.39 -32.72
N CYS A 186 -13.15 2.25 -32.25
CA CYS A 186 -12.03 1.77 -33.05
C CYS A 186 -12.09 0.27 -33.36
N GLY A 187 -12.97 -0.49 -32.70
CA GLY A 187 -13.19 -1.93 -32.89
C GLY A 187 -12.18 -2.84 -32.19
N GLN A 188 -11.18 -2.25 -31.51
CA GLN A 188 -10.20 -2.95 -30.69
C GLN A 188 -10.81 -3.43 -29.37
N ILE A 189 -10.33 -4.57 -28.89
CA ILE A 189 -10.75 -5.15 -27.61
C ILE A 189 -9.71 -4.72 -26.57
N ASN A 190 -10.16 -4.06 -25.50
CA ASN A 190 -9.32 -3.61 -24.39
C ASN A 190 -9.15 -4.68 -23.31
N GLU A 191 -10.10 -5.61 -23.21
CA GLU A 191 -10.08 -6.66 -22.21
C GLU A 191 -9.52 -7.96 -22.81
N PRO A 192 -8.55 -8.61 -22.15
CA PRO A 192 -8.13 -9.94 -22.55
C PRO A 192 -9.32 -10.89 -22.40
N SER A 193 -9.56 -11.73 -23.41
CA SER A 193 -10.54 -12.81 -23.32
C SER A 193 -10.18 -13.71 -22.14
N ASP A 194 -11.08 -13.81 -21.15
CA ASP A 194 -11.03 -14.67 -19.96
C ASP A 194 -9.67 -15.32 -19.73
N ILE A 195 -8.77 -14.57 -19.09
CA ILE A 195 -7.56 -15.19 -18.58
C ILE A 195 -8.03 -16.05 -17.40
N ASP A 196 -7.91 -17.38 -17.51
CA ASP A 196 -7.95 -18.31 -16.37
C ASP A 196 -6.71 -18.08 -15.48
N ALA A 197 -6.50 -16.83 -15.07
CA ALA A 197 -5.58 -16.47 -14.04
C ALA A 197 -6.28 -16.78 -12.74
N THR A 198 -6.09 -18.00 -12.24
CA THR A 198 -6.16 -18.24 -10.81
C THR A 198 -5.30 -17.15 -10.17
N PRO A 199 -5.87 -16.24 -9.36
CA PRO A 199 -5.09 -15.20 -8.75
C PRO A 199 -4.04 -15.90 -7.90
N LYS A 200 -2.76 -15.83 -8.30
CA LYS A 200 -1.69 -16.01 -7.33
C LYS A 200 -1.86 -14.83 -6.40
N GLU A 201 -2.56 -15.05 -5.29
CA GLU A 201 -2.62 -14.09 -4.22
C GLU A 201 -1.19 -13.64 -3.94
N ALA A 202 -0.92 -12.36 -4.17
CA ALA A 202 0.35 -11.77 -3.80
C ALA A 202 0.50 -12.03 -2.31
N LYS A 203 1.41 -12.92 -1.92
CA LYS A 203 1.72 -13.19 -0.52
C LYS A 203 2.10 -11.85 0.10
N LYS A 204 1.18 -11.27 0.87
CA LYS A 204 1.39 -10.01 1.55
C LYS A 204 2.48 -10.25 2.58
N GLU A 205 3.49 -9.38 2.61
CA GLU A 205 4.59 -9.52 3.56
C GLU A 205 4.11 -9.36 5.00
N LYS A 206 4.63 -10.20 5.89
CA LYS A 206 4.28 -10.22 7.31
C LYS A 206 5.02 -9.11 8.05
N GLN A 207 4.29 -8.32 8.84
CA GLN A 207 4.84 -7.15 9.52
C GLN A 207 4.34 -7.05 10.96
N ILE A 208 5.19 -6.52 11.86
CA ILE A 208 4.79 -6.10 13.21
C ILE A 208 4.50 -4.60 13.14
N LEU A 209 3.33 -4.18 13.61
CA LEU A 209 2.83 -2.81 13.52
C LEU A 209 3.02 -2.02 14.81
N ASP A 210 3.00 -2.68 15.96
CA ASP A 210 3.08 -2.04 17.27
C ASP A 210 3.61 -3.06 18.30
N VAL A 211 4.36 -2.58 19.28
CA VAL A 211 4.96 -3.38 20.36
C VAL A 211 4.85 -2.61 21.67
N LYS A 212 4.30 -3.26 22.69
CA LYS A 212 4.08 -2.68 24.02
C LYS A 212 4.59 -3.60 25.11
N TRP A 213 5.22 -3.02 26.13
CA TRP A 213 5.55 -3.74 27.36
C TRP A 213 4.34 -3.84 28.26
N MET A 214 4.12 -5.04 28.79
CA MET A 214 3.03 -5.37 29.69
C MET A 214 3.59 -5.99 30.97
N CYS A 215 2.85 -5.87 32.07
CA CYS A 215 3.14 -6.66 33.26
C CYS A 215 3.03 -8.17 32.94
N GLY A 216 3.63 -9.02 33.77
CA GLY A 216 3.67 -10.47 33.55
C GLY A 216 2.29 -11.13 33.39
N GLU A 217 1.25 -10.53 33.98
CA GLU A 217 -0.15 -10.99 33.90
C GLU A 217 -0.91 -10.43 32.68
N MET A 218 -0.27 -9.56 31.87
CA MET A 218 -0.83 -8.91 30.68
C MET A 218 -2.04 -8.00 30.96
N GLU A 219 -2.22 -7.56 32.20
CA GLU A 219 -3.35 -6.71 32.59
C GLU A 219 -3.14 -5.23 32.29
N GLN A 220 -1.88 -4.75 32.36
CA GLN A 220 -1.56 -3.33 32.25
C GLN A 220 -0.26 -3.11 31.46
N GLU A 221 -0.26 -2.03 30.68
CA GLU A 221 0.93 -1.51 29.99
C GLU A 221 1.89 -0.93 31.03
N ILE A 222 3.16 -1.34 30.98
CA ILE A 222 4.20 -0.88 31.90
C ILE A 222 5.23 -0.01 31.17
N LYS A 223 5.73 1.01 31.86
CA LYS A 223 6.79 1.89 31.34
C LYS A 223 8.14 1.66 32.02
N ASN A 224 8.10 1.13 33.24
CA ASN A 224 9.25 0.81 34.07
C ASN A 224 9.04 -0.58 34.68
N ALA A 225 10.12 -1.31 34.91
CA ALA A 225 10.13 -2.56 35.66
C ALA A 225 11.29 -2.54 36.65
N GLY A 226 11.05 -3.02 37.87
CA GLY A 226 12.07 -3.25 38.87
C GLY A 226 12.73 -4.62 38.73
N VAL A 227 13.86 -4.80 39.40
CA VAL A 227 14.53 -6.10 39.49
C VAL A 227 13.60 -7.12 40.18
N GLY A 228 13.41 -8.27 39.55
CA GLY A 228 12.48 -9.34 39.96
C GLY A 228 11.09 -9.26 39.32
N ASP A 229 10.75 -8.16 38.63
CA ASP A 229 9.46 -8.02 37.97
C ASP A 229 9.35 -8.91 36.73
N LYS A 230 8.18 -9.53 36.58
CA LYS A 230 7.83 -10.29 35.38
C LYS A 230 7.26 -9.33 34.35
N VAL A 231 7.87 -9.31 33.18
CA VAL A 231 7.46 -8.47 32.05
C VAL A 231 7.10 -9.34 30.85
N SER A 232 6.12 -8.90 30.07
CA SER A 232 5.67 -9.55 28.84
C SER A 232 5.57 -8.53 27.72
N LEU A 233 5.49 -9.01 26.47
CA LEU A 233 5.26 -8.15 25.32
C LEU A 233 3.87 -8.39 24.71
N TRP A 234 3.20 -7.29 24.36
CA TRP A 234 2.04 -7.30 23.49
C TRP A 234 2.44 -6.76 22.13
N VAL A 235 2.09 -7.49 21.06
CA VAL A 235 2.39 -7.06 19.68
C VAL A 235 1.13 -7.03 18.84
N LYS A 236 1.07 -6.07 17.93
CA LYS A 236 0.07 -6.02 16.86
C LYS A 236 0.74 -6.37 15.55
N THR A 237 0.13 -7.23 14.76
CA THR A 237 0.72 -7.75 13.52
C THR A 237 -0.18 -7.52 12.31
N LYS A 238 0.41 -7.64 11.12
CA LYS A 238 -0.26 -7.53 9.83
C LYS A 238 0.14 -8.70 8.95
N ASN A 239 -0.85 -9.31 8.29
CA ASN A 239 -0.69 -10.46 7.38
C ASN A 239 -0.17 -11.74 8.04
N TYR A 240 -0.19 -11.83 9.38
CA TYR A 240 -0.07 -13.10 10.08
C TYR A 240 -1.43 -13.79 10.17
N GLU A 241 -1.44 -15.11 10.07
CA GLU A 241 -2.63 -15.93 10.26
C GLU A 241 -2.78 -16.36 11.73
N GLU A 242 -4.01 -16.68 12.14
CA GLU A 242 -4.27 -17.18 13.49
C GLU A 242 -3.46 -18.47 13.75
N GLY A 243 -2.73 -18.49 14.87
CA GLY A 243 -1.89 -19.62 15.27
C GLY A 243 -0.45 -19.55 14.77
N GLU A 244 -0.10 -18.55 13.95
CA GLU A 244 1.30 -18.34 13.56
C GLU A 244 2.14 -17.76 14.71
N THR A 245 3.42 -18.16 14.76
CA THR A 245 4.36 -17.70 15.79
C THR A 245 5.07 -16.42 15.37
N VAL A 246 5.10 -15.44 16.27
CA VAL A 246 5.85 -14.19 16.14
C VAL A 246 6.95 -14.20 17.20
N SER A 247 8.18 -13.88 16.81
CA SER A 247 9.32 -13.74 17.71
C SER A 247 9.87 -12.31 17.68
N VAL A 248 10.11 -11.75 18.87
CA VAL A 248 10.69 -10.42 19.06
C VAL A 248 11.95 -10.56 19.89
N LYS A 249 13.08 -10.14 19.32
CA LYS A 249 14.38 -10.10 20.02
C LYS A 249 14.61 -8.73 20.60
N VAL A 250 14.76 -8.67 21.92
CA VAL A 250 15.09 -7.45 22.65
C VAL A 250 16.56 -7.55 23.06
N LYS A 251 17.35 -6.53 22.70
CA LYS A 251 18.77 -6.40 23.08
C LYS A 251 18.92 -5.19 24.00
N GLU A 252 19.71 -5.34 25.06
CA GLU A 252 20.02 -4.24 25.95
C GLU A 252 21.10 -3.32 25.34
N LYS A 253 20.92 -2.00 25.53
CA LYS A 253 21.72 -0.97 24.85
C LYS A 253 22.98 -0.57 25.62
N GLU A 254 23.02 -0.80 26.94
CA GLU A 254 24.09 -0.32 27.83
C GLU A 254 25.06 -1.40 28.32
N GLY A 255 24.90 -2.65 27.85
CA GLY A 255 25.90 -3.70 28.04
C GLY A 255 25.92 -4.36 29.43
N GLN A 256 24.92 -4.10 30.27
CA GLN A 256 24.61 -4.94 31.42
C GLN A 256 23.88 -6.22 30.95
N ASP A 257 23.89 -7.25 31.80
CA ASP A 257 23.32 -8.56 31.49
C ASP A 257 21.83 -8.59 31.92
N ILE A 258 20.92 -8.95 31.01
CA ILE A 258 19.46 -9.01 31.28
C ILE A 258 19.13 -10.20 32.22
N LYS A 259 19.96 -11.25 32.14
CA LYS A 259 20.05 -12.41 33.05
C LYS A 259 21.50 -12.89 33.05
N THR A 260 21.92 -13.60 34.10
CA THR A 260 23.28 -14.18 34.25
C THR A 260 23.89 -14.67 32.92
N GLY A 261 24.71 -13.82 32.26
CA GLY A 261 25.41 -14.12 31.00
C GLY A 261 24.61 -13.99 29.68
N GLU A 262 23.37 -13.51 29.69
CA GLU A 262 22.51 -13.35 28.50
C GLU A 262 22.20 -11.87 28.19
N LYS A 263 22.68 -11.40 27.03
CA LYS A 263 22.54 -10.01 26.53
C LYS A 263 21.35 -9.81 25.60
N GLU A 264 20.61 -10.87 25.29
CA GLU A 264 19.49 -10.88 24.35
C GLU A 264 18.37 -11.77 24.88
N VAL A 265 17.14 -11.25 24.92
CA VAL A 265 15.95 -12.03 25.27
C VAL A 265 15.05 -12.14 24.06
N THR A 266 14.56 -13.35 23.77
CA THR A 266 13.68 -13.62 22.64
C THR A 266 12.29 -13.98 23.14
N PHE A 267 11.37 -13.02 23.03
CA PHE A 267 9.97 -13.24 23.34
C PHE A 267 9.29 -13.92 22.14
N GLU A 268 8.46 -14.94 22.39
CA GLU A 268 7.68 -15.62 21.35
C GLU A 268 6.21 -15.74 21.77
N GLY A 269 5.31 -15.66 20.78
CA GLY A 269 3.87 -15.74 21.02
C GLY A 269 3.10 -16.13 19.77
N THR A 270 1.89 -16.66 19.95
CA THR A 270 0.99 -17.06 18.86
C THR A 270 0.01 -15.95 18.54
N VAL A 271 -0.18 -15.66 17.25
CA VAL A 271 -1.11 -14.63 16.77
C VAL A 271 -2.56 -15.08 16.95
N ALA A 272 -3.36 -14.25 17.60
CA ALA A 272 -4.79 -14.42 17.80
C ALA A 272 -5.59 -13.95 16.57
N LYS A 273 -6.89 -14.25 16.56
CA LYS A 273 -7.83 -13.90 15.46
C LYS A 273 -7.87 -12.42 15.10
N ASP A 274 -7.57 -11.56 16.06
CA ASP A 274 -7.58 -10.10 15.89
C ASP A 274 -6.24 -9.55 15.37
N GLY A 275 -5.27 -10.42 15.06
CA GLY A 275 -3.94 -10.05 14.58
C GLY A 275 -2.99 -9.59 15.69
N THR A 276 -3.33 -9.81 16.96
CA THR A 276 -2.48 -9.50 18.10
C THR A 276 -1.76 -10.74 18.62
N ALA A 277 -0.64 -10.59 19.31
CA ALA A 277 0.03 -11.71 19.97
C ALA A 277 0.48 -11.30 21.39
N GLU A 278 0.27 -12.19 22.35
CA GLU A 278 0.78 -12.07 23.71
C GLU A 278 2.03 -12.92 23.85
N LEU A 279 3.17 -12.29 24.06
CA LEU A 279 4.46 -12.96 24.20
C LEU A 279 4.79 -13.02 25.69
N LYS A 280 4.23 -14.04 26.35
CA LYS A 280 4.39 -14.28 27.78
C LYS A 280 5.67 -15.06 28.01
N GLU A 281 6.73 -14.36 28.36
CA GLU A 281 7.93 -15.00 28.90
C GLU A 281 8.12 -14.54 30.33
N LYS A 282 8.16 -15.49 31.28
CA LYS A 282 8.49 -15.19 32.68
C LYS A 282 9.99 -14.91 32.77
N VAL A 283 10.39 -13.71 32.36
CA VAL A 283 11.74 -13.20 32.54
C VAL A 283 11.78 -12.61 33.94
N GLU A 284 12.52 -13.25 34.85
CA GLU A 284 12.87 -12.66 36.14
C GLU A 284 14.12 -11.80 35.90
N ILE A 285 14.01 -10.50 36.15
CA ILE A 285 15.12 -9.55 36.11
C ILE A 285 15.97 -9.82 37.36
N GLU A 286 17.24 -10.18 37.23
CA GLU A 286 18.13 -10.47 38.38
C GLU A 286 19.09 -9.30 38.64
N ASN A 287 19.43 -9.07 39.91
CA ASN A 287 20.38 -8.02 40.31
C ASN A 287 21.81 -8.52 40.05
N VAL A 288 22.56 -7.86 39.17
CA VAL A 288 23.99 -8.16 38.99
C VAL A 288 24.75 -7.34 40.03
N GLU A 289 25.29 -7.99 41.06
CA GLU A 289 26.20 -7.35 42.01
C GLU A 289 27.41 -6.80 41.25
N GLU A 290 27.63 -5.48 41.30
CA GLU A 290 28.90 -4.88 40.86
C GLU A 290 30.05 -5.54 41.65
N GLU A 291 30.99 -6.17 40.96
CA GLU A 291 32.21 -6.66 41.60
C GLU A 291 32.90 -5.50 42.35
N PRO A 292 33.32 -5.70 43.62
CA PRO A 292 33.99 -4.66 44.37
C PRO A 292 35.30 -4.30 43.68
N LYS A 293 35.42 -3.04 43.24
CA LYS A 293 36.68 -2.48 42.73
C LYS A 293 37.78 -2.70 43.78
N GLU A 294 38.77 -3.52 43.43
CA GLU A 294 39.97 -3.70 44.22
C GLU A 294 40.60 -2.34 44.53
N VAL A 295 40.88 -2.13 45.83
CA VAL A 295 41.61 -0.99 46.33
C VAL A 295 43.06 -1.15 45.88
N GLU A 296 43.51 -0.37 44.90
CA GLU A 296 44.93 -0.29 44.54
C GLU A 296 45.73 0.31 45.71
N ALA A 297 46.54 -0.53 46.35
CA ALA A 297 47.59 -0.11 47.26
C ALA A 297 48.85 0.21 46.44
N THR A 298 49.20 1.50 46.35
CA THR A 298 50.58 1.98 46.14
C THR A 298 50.81 3.28 46.88
#